data_AF-A0A2C4NKI5-F1
#
_entry.id   AF-A0A2C4NKI5-F1
#
_cell.length_a   1.000
_cell.length_b   1.000
_cell.length_c   1.000
_cell.angle_alpha   90.00
_cell.angle_beta   90.00
_cell.angle_gamma   90.00
#
_symmetry.space_group_name_H-M   'P 1'
#
loop_
_entity.id
_entity.type
_entity.pdbx_description
1 polymer ?
#
loop_
_entity_poly.entity_id
_entity_poly.type
_entity_poly.pdbx_seq_one_letter_code
_entity_poly.pdbx_strand_id
1 'polypeptide(L)'
;MRTDEYFKDAMFHQEQEPFTILSEDSVDKESKHECYEEVNTKVPFCCTVNVPHGFEYVPNGTHKIAYNLDCVSVVKEKCRKTIQVDGCGPVEVTLNLLKVVGCIPYIANATVAGECGSNCDYDPHGKHHISICCSDSICVDNVLKCSIECLPHYKIDCHNVVVSDFKVTPLQDKGCHMLQFTGMIEFKHIPHA
;
A
#
# COMPACT_ATOMS: atom_id res chain seq x y z
N MET A 1 53.02 27.41 -31.28
CA MET A 1 54.12 27.96 -30.45
C MET A 1 53.55 28.56 -29.18
N ARG A 2 53.41 27.72 -28.15
CA ARG A 2 53.61 28.01 -26.72
C ARG A 2 53.45 26.66 -26.01
N THR A 3 54.59 26.15 -25.59
CA THR A 3 54.86 24.92 -24.84
C THR A 3 54.96 25.23 -23.35
N ASP A 4 55.09 24.15 -22.58
CA ASP A 4 55.59 24.00 -21.19
C ASP A 4 54.46 23.64 -20.22
N GLU A 5 54.20 22.33 -20.01
CA GLU A 5 54.92 21.38 -19.14
C GLU A 5 54.52 21.51 -17.66
N TYR A 6 53.92 20.46 -17.10
CA TYR A 6 54.51 19.68 -15.99
C TYR A 6 53.63 18.47 -15.67
N PHE A 7 54.12 17.30 -16.08
CA PHE A 7 53.78 15.99 -15.53
C PHE A 7 54.22 15.93 -14.05
N LYS A 8 53.42 15.29 -13.20
CA LYS A 8 53.93 14.51 -12.06
C LYS A 8 52.98 13.35 -11.76
N ASP A 9 53.53 12.17 -11.98
CA ASP A 9 53.05 10.88 -11.55
C ASP A 9 52.68 10.86 -10.07
N ALA A 10 51.64 10.10 -9.77
CA ALA A 10 51.56 9.38 -8.51
C ALA A 10 50.81 8.06 -8.75
N MET A 11 51.57 7.06 -9.18
CA MET A 11 51.26 5.66 -8.89
C MET A 11 51.17 5.52 -7.38
N PHE A 12 50.04 5.04 -6.87
CA PHE A 12 49.97 4.53 -5.50
C PHE A 12 49.69 3.03 -5.54
N HIS A 13 50.54 2.36 -4.78
CA HIS A 13 50.78 0.94 -4.75
C HIS A 13 49.57 0.15 -4.28
N GLN A 14 49.32 -0.96 -4.99
CA GLN A 14 48.51 -2.07 -4.54
C GLN A 14 49.27 -2.78 -3.41
N GLU A 15 48.98 -2.44 -2.16
CA GLU A 15 49.38 -3.26 -1.02
C GLU A 15 48.37 -4.40 -0.87
N GLN A 16 48.83 -5.62 -1.18
CA GLN A 16 48.13 -6.86 -0.90
C GLN A 16 48.19 -7.13 0.60
N GLU A 17 47.06 -7.09 1.29
CA GLU A 17 46.94 -7.71 2.61
C GLU A 17 46.76 -9.24 2.48
N PRO A 18 47.28 -10.04 3.45
CA PRO A 18 47.36 -11.48 3.29
C PRO A 18 45.99 -12.16 3.38
N PHE A 19 45.73 -13.06 2.45
CA PHE A 19 44.62 -14.02 2.50
C PHE A 19 44.64 -14.79 3.82
N THR A 20 43.65 -14.52 4.68
CA THR A 20 43.35 -15.38 5.83
C THR A 20 42.26 -16.35 5.40
N ILE A 21 42.64 -17.60 5.16
CA ILE A 21 41.71 -18.70 4.88
C ILE A 21 40.98 -19.00 6.20
N LEU A 22 39.70 -18.66 6.28
CA LEU A 22 38.80 -19.10 7.35
C LEU A 22 37.65 -19.89 6.73
N SER A 23 37.77 -21.20 6.95
CA SER A 23 36.80 -22.30 7.01
C SER A 23 35.43 -22.13 6.34
N GLU A 24 35.15 -23.06 5.43
CA GLU A 24 33.82 -23.51 5.02
C GLU A 24 33.02 -23.92 6.27
N ASP A 25 32.01 -23.13 6.62
CA ASP A 25 30.81 -23.58 7.36
C ASP A 25 29.72 -22.52 7.13
N SER A 26 29.24 -22.39 5.90
CA SER A 26 27.97 -21.72 5.62
C SER A 26 26.83 -22.66 6.00
N VAL A 27 26.63 -22.85 7.30
CA VAL A 27 25.37 -23.34 7.85
C VAL A 27 24.31 -22.30 7.47
N ASP A 28 23.30 -22.74 6.73
CA ASP A 28 22.06 -22.02 6.45
C ASP A 28 21.59 -21.28 7.71
N LYS A 29 21.85 -19.97 7.76
CA LYS A 29 21.10 -19.07 8.62
C LYS A 29 19.79 -18.79 7.89
N GLU A 30 18.90 -19.77 7.91
CA GLU A 30 17.47 -19.47 7.90
C GLU A 30 17.26 -18.46 9.02
N SER A 31 17.06 -17.19 8.67
CA SER A 31 16.66 -16.16 9.59
C SER A 31 15.42 -16.67 10.30
N LYS A 32 15.55 -17.04 11.58
CA LYS A 32 14.42 -17.39 12.44
C LYS A 32 13.53 -16.15 12.56
N HIS A 33 12.64 -15.97 11.58
CA HIS A 33 11.60 -14.97 11.62
C HIS A 33 10.58 -15.42 12.64
N GLU A 34 10.68 -14.87 13.85
CA GLU A 34 9.65 -14.99 14.85
C GLU A 34 8.41 -14.21 14.38
N CYS A 35 7.25 -14.87 14.38
CA CYS A 35 6.03 -14.29 13.84
C CYS A 35 5.45 -13.19 14.73
N TYR A 36 5.52 -11.95 14.26
CA TYR A 36 4.83 -10.80 14.85
C TYR A 36 3.57 -10.38 14.08
N GLU A 37 3.15 -11.13 13.06
CA GLU A 37 2.04 -10.71 12.22
C GLU A 37 0.69 -10.94 12.94
N GLU A 38 0.07 -9.84 13.39
CA GLU A 38 -1.30 -9.83 13.84
C GLU A 38 -2.26 -9.94 12.65
N VAL A 39 -3.40 -10.60 12.87
CA VAL A 39 -4.46 -10.67 11.86
C VAL A 39 -5.00 -9.26 11.64
N ASN A 40 -4.87 -8.76 10.42
CA ASN A 40 -5.38 -7.45 10.03
C ASN A 40 -6.14 -7.55 8.70
N THR A 41 -7.46 -7.47 8.77
CA THR A 41 -8.35 -7.55 7.62
C THR A 41 -8.73 -6.17 7.06
N LYS A 42 -8.19 -5.08 7.63
CA LYS A 42 -8.55 -3.70 7.27
C LYS A 42 -7.32 -2.90 6.86
N VAL A 43 -7.41 -2.23 5.72
CA VAL A 43 -6.31 -1.43 5.16
C VAL A 43 -6.83 -0.01 4.87
N PRO A 44 -6.26 1.03 5.50
CA PRO A 44 -6.62 2.40 5.18
C PRO A 44 -6.10 2.80 3.80
N PHE A 45 -6.83 3.69 3.13
CA PHE A 45 -6.33 4.38 1.95
C PHE A 45 -6.55 5.89 2.06
N CYS A 46 -5.67 6.63 1.41
CA CYS A 46 -5.68 8.09 1.40
C CYS A 46 -5.09 8.56 0.09
N CYS A 47 -5.77 9.46 -0.62
CA CYS A 47 -5.15 10.17 -1.72
C CYS A 47 -5.70 11.60 -1.82
N THR A 48 -4.92 12.50 -2.39
CA THR A 48 -5.26 13.92 -2.49
C THR A 48 -5.25 14.39 -3.94
N VAL A 49 -6.12 15.35 -4.25
CA VAL A 49 -6.16 16.01 -5.55
C VAL A 49 -6.29 17.52 -5.37
N ASN A 50 -5.63 18.28 -6.23
CA ASN A 50 -5.82 19.72 -6.30
C ASN A 50 -7.15 20.04 -6.98
N VAL A 51 -7.93 20.93 -6.37
CA VAL A 51 -9.06 21.59 -7.02
C VAL A 51 -8.50 22.74 -7.86
N PRO A 52 -8.73 22.75 -9.19
CA PRO A 52 -8.25 23.83 -10.03
C PRO A 52 -8.81 25.19 -9.60
N HIS A 53 -8.03 26.26 -9.80
CA HIS A 53 -8.49 27.62 -9.51
C HIS A 53 -9.79 27.94 -10.27
N GLY A 54 -10.74 28.60 -9.59
CA GLY A 54 -12.05 28.92 -10.15
C GLY A 54 -13.08 27.79 -10.03
N PHE A 55 -12.72 26.66 -9.43
CA PHE A 55 -13.65 25.60 -9.06
C PHE A 55 -13.82 25.51 -7.55
N GLU A 56 -15.03 25.17 -7.11
CA GLU A 56 -15.38 24.96 -5.72
C GLU A 56 -15.84 23.53 -5.49
N TYR A 57 -15.44 22.94 -4.36
CA TYR A 57 -15.96 21.66 -3.93
C TYR A 57 -17.46 21.75 -3.63
N VAL A 58 -18.23 20.76 -4.09
CA VAL A 58 -19.65 20.63 -3.78
C VAL A 58 -19.83 19.57 -2.68
N PRO A 59 -20.08 19.96 -1.42
CA PRO A 59 -20.35 19.01 -0.35
C PRO A 59 -21.60 18.18 -0.65
N ASN A 60 -21.62 16.93 -0.19
CA ASN A 60 -22.72 15.99 -0.42
C ASN A 60 -22.98 15.67 -1.91
N GLY A 61 -22.00 15.93 -2.78
CA GLY A 61 -22.02 15.45 -4.16
C GLY A 61 -22.01 13.93 -4.23
N THR A 62 -22.14 13.39 -5.45
CA THR A 62 -22.02 11.94 -5.65
C THR A 62 -20.54 11.56 -5.64
N HIS A 63 -20.09 10.89 -4.60
CA HIS A 63 -18.73 10.34 -4.49
C HIS A 63 -18.75 8.85 -4.82
N LYS A 64 -17.84 8.42 -5.69
CA LYS A 64 -17.67 7.02 -6.07
C LYS A 64 -16.22 6.62 -5.98
N ILE A 65 -15.99 5.34 -5.79
CA ILE A 65 -14.69 4.70 -5.88
C ILE A 65 -14.83 3.44 -6.74
N ALA A 66 -13.84 3.23 -7.60
CA ALA A 66 -13.67 2.01 -8.39
C ALA A 66 -12.25 1.48 -8.15
N TYR A 67 -12.09 0.16 -8.09
CA TYR A 67 -10.81 -0.49 -7.83
C TYR A 67 -10.66 -1.78 -8.63
N ASN A 68 -9.43 -2.24 -8.82
CA ASN A 68 -9.12 -3.51 -9.49
C ASN A 68 -8.29 -4.42 -8.57
N LEU A 69 -8.55 -5.72 -8.60
CA LEU A 69 -7.90 -6.76 -7.79
C LEU A 69 -6.93 -7.65 -8.59
N ASP A 70 -6.70 -7.40 -9.89
CA ASP A 70 -5.87 -8.23 -10.76
C ASP A 70 -4.42 -8.40 -10.25
N CYS A 71 -3.90 -7.40 -9.53
CA CYS A 71 -2.56 -7.41 -8.94
C CYS A 71 -2.54 -7.91 -7.49
N VAL A 72 -3.62 -8.55 -7.02
CA VAL A 72 -3.75 -9.09 -5.66
C VAL A 72 -3.70 -10.61 -5.69
N SER A 73 -2.86 -11.18 -4.84
CA SER A 73 -2.71 -12.62 -4.67
C SER A 73 -3.02 -13.05 -3.24
N VAL A 74 -3.59 -14.24 -3.11
CA VAL A 74 -3.71 -14.94 -1.83
C VAL A 74 -2.57 -15.93 -1.72
N VAL A 75 -1.74 -15.79 -0.68
CA VAL A 75 -0.62 -16.69 -0.43
C VAL A 75 -0.80 -17.40 0.91
N LYS A 76 -0.20 -18.59 1.00
CA LYS A 76 -0.14 -19.38 2.23
C LYS A 76 1.30 -19.47 2.67
N GLU A 77 1.57 -19.04 3.88
CA GLU A 77 2.91 -19.05 4.46
C GLU A 77 2.92 -19.87 5.74
N LYS A 78 4.09 -20.38 6.12
CA LYS A 78 4.30 -21.02 7.42
C LYS A 78 5.17 -20.11 8.25
N CYS A 79 4.83 -20.01 9.53
CA CYS A 79 5.55 -19.15 10.45
C CYS A 79 5.73 -19.82 11.81
N ARG A 80 6.88 -19.62 12.44
CA ARG A 80 7.16 -20.17 13.76
C ARG A 80 6.89 -19.11 14.83
N LYS A 81 6.21 -19.51 15.89
CA LYS A 81 5.89 -18.65 17.03
C LYS A 81 6.24 -19.37 18.33
N THR A 82 6.95 -18.67 19.21
CA THR A 82 7.19 -19.16 20.57
C THR A 82 6.01 -18.77 21.44
N ILE A 83 5.36 -19.74 22.08
CA ILE A 83 4.30 -19.52 23.06
C ILE A 83 4.77 -19.96 24.44
N GLN A 84 4.35 -19.23 25.47
CA GLN A 84 4.60 -19.65 26.86
C GLN A 84 3.48 -20.57 27.31
N VAL A 85 3.83 -21.78 27.73
CA VAL A 85 2.87 -22.76 28.25
C VAL A 85 3.10 -22.93 29.74
N ASP A 86 2.04 -22.70 30.53
CA ASP A 86 2.09 -22.83 31.98
C ASP A 86 2.57 -24.25 32.38
N GLY A 87 3.62 -24.30 33.20
CA GLY A 87 4.22 -25.54 33.67
C GLY A 87 5.12 -26.28 32.66
N CYS A 88 5.22 -25.82 31.41
CA CYS A 88 6.08 -26.43 30.37
C CYS A 88 7.15 -25.48 29.81
N GLY A 89 7.06 -24.18 30.06
CA GLY A 89 7.99 -23.18 29.53
C GLY A 89 7.71 -22.80 28.08
N PRO A 90 8.68 -22.20 27.36
CA PRO A 90 8.49 -21.77 25.99
C PRO A 90 8.43 -22.96 25.02
N VAL A 91 7.40 -22.99 24.18
CA VAL A 91 7.18 -24.00 23.15
C VAL A 91 7.11 -23.32 21.78
N GLU A 92 7.85 -23.83 20.80
CA GLU A 92 7.77 -23.38 19.41
C GLU A 92 6.63 -24.09 18.68
N VAL A 93 5.71 -23.32 18.09
CA VAL A 93 4.63 -23.83 17.25
C VAL A 93 4.77 -23.31 15.82
N THR A 94 4.48 -24.17 14.84
CA THR A 94 4.38 -23.75 13.44
C THR A 94 2.92 -23.43 13.11
N LEU A 95 2.69 -22.22 12.62
CA LEU A 95 1.39 -21.68 12.24
C LEU A 95 1.33 -21.55 10.71
N ASN A 96 0.14 -21.76 10.14
CA ASN A 96 -0.19 -21.47 8.76
C ASN A 96 -0.86 -20.10 8.69
N LEU A 97 -0.33 -19.21 7.86
CA LEU A 97 -0.84 -17.87 7.60
C LEU A 97 -1.53 -17.84 6.24
N LEU A 98 -2.71 -17.22 6.19
CA LEU A 98 -3.38 -16.84 4.95
C LEU A 98 -3.15 -15.35 4.75
N LYS A 99 -2.36 -14.97 3.74
CA LYS A 99 -2.05 -13.57 3.46
C LYS A 99 -2.67 -13.11 2.16
N VAL A 100 -2.99 -11.83 2.11
CA VAL A 100 -3.28 -11.11 0.87
C VAL A 100 -2.12 -10.17 0.60
N VAL A 101 -1.50 -10.32 -0.57
CA VAL A 101 -0.30 -9.61 -0.98
C VAL A 101 -0.51 -9.00 -2.36
N GLY A 102 -0.11 -7.75 -2.54
CA GLY A 102 -0.12 -7.09 -3.84
C GLY A 102 -0.57 -5.63 -3.78
N CYS A 103 -1.14 -5.15 -4.86
CA CYS A 103 -1.56 -3.76 -5.03
C CYS A 103 -3.00 -3.68 -5.55
N ILE A 104 -3.82 -2.84 -4.94
CA ILE A 104 -5.19 -2.54 -5.36
C ILE A 104 -5.22 -1.13 -5.95
N PRO A 105 -5.04 -0.96 -7.27
CA PRO A 105 -5.23 0.34 -7.90
C PRO A 105 -6.69 0.79 -7.79
N TYR A 106 -6.91 2.07 -7.52
CA TYR A 106 -8.25 2.65 -7.40
C TYR A 106 -8.33 4.06 -8.00
N ILE A 107 -9.56 4.45 -8.33
CA ILE A 107 -9.94 5.80 -8.75
C ILE A 107 -11.13 6.22 -7.88
N ALA A 108 -11.00 7.36 -7.20
CA ALA A 108 -12.05 7.98 -6.40
C ALA A 108 -12.43 9.34 -7.00
N ASN A 109 -13.70 9.74 -6.90
CA ASN A 109 -14.16 11.02 -7.46
C ASN A 109 -14.93 11.91 -6.47
N ALA A 110 -14.89 13.21 -6.74
CA ALA A 110 -15.66 14.23 -6.04
C ALA A 110 -16.22 15.25 -7.03
N THR A 111 -17.38 15.79 -6.71
CA THR A 111 -18.02 16.85 -7.50
C THR A 111 -17.41 18.20 -7.17
N VAL A 112 -17.08 18.96 -8.22
CA VAL A 112 -16.73 20.38 -8.14
C VAL A 112 -17.64 21.18 -9.06
N ALA A 113 -17.82 22.46 -8.74
CA ALA A 113 -18.60 23.41 -9.53
C ALA A 113 -17.71 24.54 -10.03
N GLY A 114 -17.90 24.94 -11.28
CA GLY A 114 -17.32 26.16 -11.83
C GLY A 114 -18.41 27.18 -12.21
N GLU A 115 -18.01 28.42 -12.40
CA GLU A 115 -18.89 29.51 -12.85
C GLU A 115 -19.35 29.31 -14.31
N CYS A 116 -18.48 28.73 -15.14
CA CYS A 116 -18.72 28.53 -16.57
C CYS A 116 -18.65 27.04 -16.92
N GLY A 117 -19.51 26.58 -17.83
CA GLY A 117 -19.48 25.22 -18.35
C GLY A 117 -20.51 25.03 -19.46
N SER A 118 -20.26 24.11 -20.39
CA SER A 118 -21.12 23.91 -21.55
C SER A 118 -21.66 22.49 -21.63
N ASN A 119 -22.97 22.40 -21.84
CA ASN A 119 -23.59 21.49 -22.81
C ASN A 119 -24.39 22.35 -23.79
N CYS A 120 -23.76 23.26 -24.55
CA CYS A 120 -24.41 24.14 -25.53
C CYS A 120 -25.57 25.06 -25.06
N ASP A 121 -26.10 24.86 -23.85
CA ASP A 121 -27.22 25.58 -23.28
C ASP A 121 -26.65 26.41 -22.13
N TYR A 122 -26.58 27.71 -22.37
CA TYR A 122 -26.33 28.69 -21.33
C TYR A 122 -27.43 28.56 -20.28
N ASP A 123 -27.10 28.04 -19.10
CA ASP A 123 -27.98 28.06 -17.93
C ASP A 123 -27.58 29.26 -17.05
N PRO A 124 -28.28 30.41 -17.14
CA PRO A 124 -28.00 31.59 -16.32
C PRO A 124 -28.21 31.37 -14.82
N HIS A 125 -28.70 30.20 -14.40
CA HIS A 125 -29.00 29.85 -13.02
C HIS A 125 -28.29 28.57 -12.54
N GLY A 126 -27.54 27.89 -13.41
CA GLY A 126 -26.96 26.57 -13.13
C GLY A 126 -25.51 26.61 -12.69
N LYS A 127 -25.19 26.05 -11.52
CA LYS A 127 -23.80 25.70 -11.20
C LYS A 127 -23.36 24.55 -12.10
N HIS A 128 -22.25 24.73 -12.83
CA HIS A 128 -21.75 23.71 -13.74
C HIS A 128 -20.93 22.66 -12.97
N HIS A 129 -21.53 21.50 -12.75
CA HIS A 129 -20.91 20.41 -11.98
C HIS A 129 -20.09 19.47 -12.88
N ILE A 130 -18.88 19.13 -12.43
CA ILE A 130 -18.05 18.08 -13.01
C ILE A 130 -17.40 17.25 -11.90
N SER A 131 -16.86 16.09 -12.24
CA SER A 131 -16.09 15.27 -11.30
C SER A 131 -14.59 15.49 -11.50
N ILE A 132 -13.88 15.72 -10.39
CA ILE A 132 -12.43 15.53 -10.34
C ILE A 132 -12.13 14.18 -9.70
N CYS A 133 -11.03 13.58 -10.11
CA CYS A 133 -10.64 12.25 -9.66
C CYS A 133 -9.27 12.25 -9.01
N CYS A 134 -9.11 11.36 -8.05
CA CYS A 134 -7.84 10.97 -7.48
C CYS A 134 -7.60 9.49 -7.82
N SER A 135 -6.39 9.17 -8.28
CA SER A 135 -6.01 7.80 -8.66
C SER A 135 -4.76 7.41 -7.88
N ASP A 136 -4.80 6.26 -7.22
CA ASP A 136 -3.68 5.78 -6.41
C ASP A 136 -3.76 4.24 -6.28
N SER A 137 -2.85 3.64 -5.50
CA SER A 137 -2.79 2.19 -5.27
C SER A 137 -2.63 1.87 -3.78
N ILE A 138 -3.41 0.90 -3.31
CA ILE A 138 -3.33 0.39 -1.93
C ILE A 138 -2.44 -0.85 -1.93
N CYS A 139 -1.25 -0.74 -1.34
CA CYS A 139 -0.36 -1.88 -1.14
C CYS A 139 -0.85 -2.70 0.05
N VAL A 140 -0.98 -4.01 -0.14
CA VAL A 140 -1.45 -4.95 0.85
C VAL A 140 -0.41 -6.04 1.08
N ASP A 141 -0.16 -6.34 2.34
CA ASP A 141 0.65 -7.46 2.83
C ASP A 141 0.10 -7.85 4.20
N ASN A 142 -1.12 -8.39 4.16
CA ASN A 142 -1.97 -8.50 5.33
C ASN A 142 -2.25 -9.97 5.65
N VAL A 143 -2.02 -10.38 6.89
CA VAL A 143 -2.51 -11.67 7.40
C VAL A 143 -4.01 -11.58 7.62
N LEU A 144 -4.76 -12.38 6.87
CA LEU A 144 -6.20 -12.51 7.02
C LEU A 144 -6.60 -13.58 8.03
N LYS A 145 -5.76 -14.62 8.19
CA LYS A 145 -6.01 -15.72 9.11
C LYS A 145 -4.72 -16.38 9.54
N CYS A 146 -4.69 -16.84 10.79
CA CYS A 146 -3.62 -17.63 11.37
C CYS A 146 -4.23 -18.90 12.00
N SER A 147 -3.66 -20.07 11.72
CA SER A 147 -4.16 -21.36 12.23
C SER A 147 -3.03 -22.37 12.43
N ILE A 148 -3.17 -23.27 13.42
CA ILE A 148 -2.31 -24.47 13.54
C ILE A 148 -2.69 -25.54 12.51
N GLU A 149 -3.92 -25.50 12.00
CA GLU A 149 -4.44 -26.44 11.01
C GLU A 149 -4.17 -25.97 9.57
N CYS A 150 -4.35 -26.88 8.62
CA CYS A 150 -4.26 -26.55 7.21
C CYS A 150 -5.34 -25.54 6.82
N LEU A 151 -4.96 -24.51 6.06
CA LEU A 151 -5.89 -23.50 5.59
C LEU A 151 -6.63 -23.99 4.34
N PRO A 152 -7.96 -23.77 4.23
CA PRO A 152 -8.71 -24.11 3.02
C PRO A 152 -8.24 -23.27 1.82
N HIS A 153 -8.63 -23.66 0.61
CA HIS A 153 -8.39 -22.81 -0.57
C HIS A 153 -9.22 -21.53 -0.45
N TYR A 154 -8.62 -20.39 -0.75
CA TYR A 154 -9.27 -19.09 -0.70
C TYR A 154 -8.86 -18.30 -1.94
N LYS A 155 -9.84 -17.74 -2.62
CA LYS A 155 -9.67 -16.83 -3.75
C LYS A 155 -10.30 -15.51 -3.35
N ILE A 156 -9.66 -14.41 -3.71
CA ILE A 156 -10.19 -13.08 -3.50
C ILE A 156 -10.86 -12.58 -4.78
N ASP A 157 -12.07 -12.05 -4.63
CA ASP A 157 -12.79 -11.31 -5.66
C ASP A 157 -13.59 -10.15 -5.05
N CYS A 158 -14.41 -9.47 -5.86
CA CYS A 158 -15.19 -8.30 -5.42
C CYS A 158 -16.22 -8.61 -4.32
N HIS A 159 -16.62 -9.86 -4.10
CA HIS A 159 -17.48 -10.26 -2.97
C HIS A 159 -16.71 -10.35 -1.65
N ASN A 160 -15.38 -10.40 -1.70
CA ASN A 160 -14.52 -10.44 -0.53
C ASN A 160 -14.02 -9.07 -0.10
N VAL A 161 -14.22 -8.02 -0.89
CA VAL A 161 -13.65 -6.69 -0.65
C VAL A 161 -14.77 -5.69 -0.47
N VAL A 162 -14.79 -5.04 0.70
CA VAL A 162 -15.74 -3.98 1.02
C VAL A 162 -14.98 -2.68 1.26
N VAL A 163 -15.45 -1.59 0.64
CA VAL A 163 -15.00 -0.25 0.99
C VAL A 163 -15.90 0.29 2.09
N SER A 164 -15.32 0.71 3.21
CA SER A 164 -16.02 1.41 4.30
C SER A 164 -15.42 2.78 4.57
N ASP A 165 -16.17 3.61 5.29
CA ASP A 165 -15.71 4.91 5.78
C ASP A 165 -15.19 5.86 4.69
N PHE A 166 -15.66 5.68 3.45
CA PHE A 166 -15.25 6.51 2.32
C PHE A 166 -15.74 7.95 2.51
N LYS A 167 -14.78 8.88 2.56
CA LYS A 167 -15.01 10.30 2.85
C LYS A 167 -14.18 11.17 1.92
N VAL A 168 -14.73 12.34 1.63
CA VAL A 168 -14.04 13.41 0.91
C VAL A 168 -14.01 14.64 1.80
N THR A 169 -12.81 15.09 2.16
CA THR A 169 -12.59 16.24 3.04
C THR A 169 -11.78 17.32 2.32
N PRO A 170 -12.24 18.58 2.33
CA PRO A 170 -11.41 19.70 1.90
C PRO A 170 -10.23 19.88 2.86
N LEU A 171 -9.02 19.97 2.31
CA LEU A 171 -7.83 20.38 3.04
C LEU A 171 -7.59 21.86 2.75
N GLN A 172 -7.50 22.68 3.80
CA GLN A 172 -7.03 24.05 3.69
C GLN A 172 -5.54 24.08 4.02
N ASP A 173 -4.69 24.22 3.01
CA ASP A 173 -3.27 24.50 3.20
C ASP A 173 -2.88 25.74 2.39
N LYS A 174 -2.56 26.84 3.08
CA LYS A 174 -1.92 28.07 2.56
C LYS A 174 -2.19 28.42 1.08
N GLY A 175 -3.45 28.45 0.66
CA GLY A 175 -3.88 28.86 -0.70
C GLY A 175 -4.07 27.71 -1.70
N CYS A 176 -3.75 26.47 -1.33
CA CYS A 176 -4.07 25.26 -2.10
C CYS A 176 -5.44 24.73 -1.67
N HIS A 177 -6.40 24.75 -2.59
CA HIS A 177 -7.67 24.07 -2.43
C HIS A 177 -7.47 22.59 -2.81
N MET A 178 -7.31 21.71 -1.82
CA MET A 178 -7.16 20.28 -2.04
C MET A 178 -8.37 19.52 -1.52
N LEU A 179 -8.69 18.40 -2.16
CA LEU A 179 -9.58 17.38 -1.60
C LEU A 179 -8.78 16.16 -1.22
N GLN A 180 -9.07 15.62 -0.04
CA GLN A 180 -8.55 14.36 0.44
C GLN A 180 -9.66 13.32 0.40
N PHE A 181 -9.36 12.19 -0.24
CA PHE A 181 -10.17 10.99 -0.25
C PHE A 181 -9.60 10.02 0.78
N THR A 182 -10.40 9.59 1.74
CA THR A 182 -9.99 8.59 2.73
C THR A 182 -11.01 7.48 2.82
N GLY A 183 -10.59 6.29 3.20
CA GLY A 183 -11.49 5.21 3.56
C GLY A 183 -10.72 3.97 4.00
N MET A 184 -11.44 2.86 4.13
CA MET A 184 -10.89 1.57 4.47
C MET A 184 -11.29 0.54 3.42
N ILE A 185 -10.35 -0.32 3.04
CA ILE A 185 -10.66 -1.61 2.44
C ILE A 185 -10.76 -2.65 3.56
N GLU A 186 -11.81 -3.46 3.53
CA GLU A 186 -12.04 -4.57 4.46
C GLU A 186 -12.16 -5.89 3.67
N PHE A 187 -11.34 -6.87 4.04
CA PHE A 187 -11.41 -8.23 3.52
C PHE A 187 -12.42 -9.06 4.32
N LYS A 188 -13.42 -9.61 3.63
CA LYS A 188 -14.56 -10.36 4.20
C LYS A 188 -14.68 -11.77 3.63
N HIS A 189 -15.53 -12.56 4.29
CA HIS A 189 -15.80 -13.95 3.95
C HIS A 189 -14.52 -14.81 3.98
N ILE A 190 -13.65 -14.53 4.95
CA ILE A 190 -12.43 -15.31 5.19
C ILE A 190 -12.89 -16.69 5.71
N PRO A 191 -12.45 -17.79 5.10
CA PRO A 191 -13.01 -19.10 5.37
C PRO A 191 -12.73 -19.56 6.81
N HIS A 192 -13.71 -20.23 7.40
CA HIS A 192 -13.55 -20.93 8.67
C HIS A 192 -12.68 -22.20 8.47
N ALA A 193 -12.08 -22.68 9.56
CA ALA A 193 -11.41 -23.99 9.58
C ALA A 193 -12.48 -25.04 9.90
#